data_AF-A0A0G0G3B1-F1
#
_entry.id   AF-A0A0G0G3B1-F1
#
_cell.length_a   1.000
_cell.length_b   1.000
_cell.length_c   1.000
_cell.angle_alpha   90.00
_cell.angle_beta   90.00
_cell.angle_gamma   90.00
#
_symmetry.space_group_name_H-M   'P 1'
#
loop_
_entity.id
_entity.type
_entity.pdbx_description
1 polymer ?
#
loop_
_entity_poly.entity_id
_entity_poly.type
_entity_poly.pdbx_seq_one_letter_code
_entity_poly.pdbx_strand_id
1 'polypeptide(L)'
;MKTNITQNIKSIILVLILVLGVEYISAYSTWVPPTAPAPGNNTDTPINVNNVAQTKIGSLTLGGLGIVGDFKFLPVSGAPPTSGQVLMADDSDLTHGKVKWGTISGGSMSGFLPTPTYDSGWITVPNTTNYTGWSGAKEITLTHNLGTSDTFVYLEMNDRFTDGGIGNFWGGIEDTSADNQRGFSWAKKTSNTIKIVRGNNEFVTSTVRVRMWKIGF
;
A
#
# COMPACT_ATOMS: atom_id res chain seq x y z
N MET A 1 -23.74 -99.97 14.29
CA MET A 1 -22.48 -99.35 13.81
C MET A 1 -22.72 -98.22 12.80
N LYS A 2 -23.50 -98.44 11.72
CA LYS A 2 -23.76 -97.41 10.68
C LYS A 2 -24.36 -96.10 11.21
N THR A 3 -25.33 -96.16 12.13
CA THR A 3 -26.00 -94.96 12.70
C THR A 3 -25.05 -94.05 13.47
N ASN A 4 -24.11 -94.61 14.23
CA ASN A 4 -23.15 -93.84 15.03
C ASN A 4 -22.13 -93.13 14.12
N ILE A 5 -21.70 -93.80 13.04
CA ILE A 5 -20.81 -93.21 12.03
C ILE A 5 -21.49 -92.01 11.34
N THR A 6 -22.77 -92.13 10.97
CA THR A 6 -23.53 -91.03 10.37
C THR A 6 -23.69 -89.83 11.31
N GLN A 7 -23.93 -90.05 12.60
CA GLN A 7 -24.07 -88.95 13.57
C GLN A 7 -22.74 -88.23 13.85
N ASN A 8 -21.62 -88.97 13.88
CA ASN A 8 -20.30 -88.37 14.03
C ASN A 8 -19.95 -87.49 12.83
N ILE A 9 -20.24 -87.94 11.60
CA ILE A 9 -20.01 -87.14 10.39
C ILE A 9 -20.85 -85.86 10.40
N LYS A 10 -22.14 -85.93 10.78
CA LYS A 10 -22.99 -84.74 10.90
C LYS A 10 -22.45 -83.74 11.91
N SER A 11 -21.95 -84.23 13.04
CA SER A 11 -21.37 -83.38 14.10
C SER A 11 -20.09 -82.68 13.63
N ILE A 12 -19.21 -83.41 12.93
CA ILE A 12 -17.99 -82.83 12.35
C ILE A 12 -18.33 -81.76 11.31
N ILE A 13 -19.27 -82.04 10.41
CA ILE A 13 -19.70 -81.07 9.38
C ILE A 13 -20.30 -79.83 10.04
N LEU A 14 -21.13 -79.99 11.08
CA LEU A 14 -21.74 -78.87 11.79
C LEU A 14 -20.69 -77.97 12.45
N VAL A 15 -19.69 -78.56 13.09
CA VAL A 15 -18.57 -77.82 13.72
C VAL A 15 -17.77 -77.07 12.65
N LEU A 16 -17.50 -77.69 11.50
CA LEU A 16 -16.76 -77.05 10.41
C LEU A 16 -17.49 -75.81 9.88
N ILE A 17 -18.81 -75.92 9.69
CA ILE A 17 -19.65 -74.80 9.25
C ILE A 17 -19.65 -73.69 10.30
N LEU A 18 -19.70 -74.03 11.58
CA LEU A 18 -19.68 -73.04 12.66
C LEU A 18 -18.35 -72.28 12.73
N VAL A 19 -17.23 -72.97 12.61
CA VAL A 19 -15.89 -72.34 12.62
C VAL A 19 -15.75 -71.35 11.46
N LEU A 20 -16.12 -71.77 10.24
CA LEU A 20 -16.09 -70.89 9.07
C LEU A 20 -17.05 -69.70 9.21
N GLY A 21 -18.23 -69.90 9.82
CA GLY A 21 -19.19 -68.83 10.09
C GLY A 21 -18.68 -67.80 11.10
N VAL A 22 -18.00 -68.25 12.16
CA VAL A 22 -17.40 -67.37 13.18
C VAL A 22 -16.25 -66.56 12.58
N GLU A 23 -15.39 -67.18 11.77
CA GLU A 23 -14.31 -66.47 11.08
C GLU A 23 -14.85 -65.38 10.14
N TYR A 24 -15.89 -65.68 9.35
CA TYR A 24 -16.53 -64.71 8.47
C TYR A 24 -17.13 -63.51 9.23
N ILE A 25 -17.83 -63.77 10.34
CA ILE A 25 -18.41 -62.70 11.17
C ILE A 25 -17.31 -61.86 11.85
N SER A 26 -16.24 -62.50 12.32
CA SER A 26 -15.11 -61.80 12.95
C SER A 26 -14.35 -60.92 11.96
N ALA A 27 -14.13 -61.37 10.72
CA ALA A 27 -13.53 -60.56 9.67
C ALA A 27 -14.41 -59.35 9.30
N TYR A 28 -15.73 -59.55 9.23
CA TYR A 28 -16.68 -58.46 8.96
C TYR A 28 -16.67 -57.39 10.07
N SER A 29 -16.47 -57.78 11.33
CA SER A 29 -16.44 -56.82 12.46
C SER A 29 -15.24 -55.86 12.46
N THR A 30 -14.22 -56.13 11.63
CA THR A 30 -13.06 -55.23 11.46
C THR A 30 -13.25 -54.20 10.36
N TRP A 31 -14.29 -54.34 9.53
CA TRP A 31 -14.63 -53.34 8.54
C TRP A 31 -15.40 -52.20 9.18
N VAL A 32 -14.73 -51.07 9.36
CA VAL A 32 -15.38 -49.83 9.80
C VAL A 32 -15.85 -49.07 8.56
N PRO A 33 -17.18 -48.90 8.34
CA PRO A 33 -17.67 -48.08 7.24
C PRO A 33 -17.17 -46.62 7.38
N PRO A 34 -17.08 -45.87 6.26
CA PRO A 34 -16.81 -44.44 6.32
C PRO A 34 -17.77 -43.74 7.28
N THR A 35 -17.24 -42.99 8.25
CA THR A 35 -18.04 -42.31 9.28
C THR A 35 -18.67 -41.01 8.78
N ALA A 36 -18.39 -40.59 7.55
CA ALA A 36 -18.94 -39.39 6.93
C ALA A 36 -19.18 -39.60 5.41
N PRO A 37 -20.22 -39.00 4.83
CA PRO A 37 -20.41 -38.95 3.39
C PRO A 37 -19.32 -38.09 2.74
N ALA A 38 -18.88 -38.47 1.54
CA ALA A 38 -17.92 -37.67 0.77
C ALA A 38 -18.42 -36.23 0.58
N PRO A 39 -17.58 -35.20 0.78
CA PRO A 39 -16.12 -35.24 1.02
C PRO A 39 -15.68 -35.24 2.50
N GLY A 40 -16.58 -35.48 3.45
CA GLY A 40 -16.30 -35.42 4.89
C GLY A 40 -15.27 -36.45 5.35
N ASN A 41 -14.45 -36.08 6.34
CA ASN A 41 -13.40 -36.89 6.96
C ASN A 41 -12.32 -37.44 6.01
N ASN A 42 -12.13 -36.83 4.84
CA ASN A 42 -10.93 -37.10 4.03
C ASN A 42 -9.68 -36.59 4.76
N THR A 43 -8.63 -37.40 4.81
CA THR A 43 -7.30 -36.93 5.17
C THR A 43 -6.87 -35.85 4.19
N ASP A 44 -6.21 -34.80 4.67
CA ASP A 44 -5.70 -33.73 3.81
C ASP A 44 -4.88 -34.32 2.67
N THR A 45 -5.31 -34.05 1.44
CA THR A 45 -4.62 -34.57 0.26
C THR A 45 -3.28 -33.83 0.09
N PRO A 46 -2.17 -34.57 -0.15
CA PRO A 46 -0.90 -33.96 -0.50
C PRO A 46 -1.04 -33.03 -1.71
N ILE A 47 -0.14 -32.04 -1.81
CA ILE A 47 -0.02 -31.24 -3.02
C ILE A 47 0.30 -32.17 -4.20
N ASN A 48 -0.47 -32.07 -5.28
CA ASN A 48 -0.18 -32.86 -6.46
C ASN A 48 1.06 -32.26 -7.15
N VAL A 49 2.04 -33.12 -7.46
CA VAL A 49 3.32 -32.76 -8.08
C VAL A 49 3.42 -33.14 -9.56
N ASN A 50 2.34 -33.64 -10.15
CA ASN A 50 2.30 -33.89 -11.59
C ASN A 50 1.96 -32.61 -12.38
N ASN A 51 1.85 -32.72 -13.71
CA ASN A 51 1.59 -31.60 -14.62
C ASN A 51 0.11 -31.18 -14.69
N VAL A 52 -0.77 -31.74 -13.86
CA VAL A 52 -2.19 -31.40 -13.84
C VAL A 52 -2.40 -30.14 -13.00
N ALA A 53 -3.11 -29.18 -13.56
CA ALA A 53 -3.49 -27.96 -12.85
C ALA A 53 -4.30 -28.30 -11.59
N GLN A 54 -3.96 -27.68 -10.46
CA GLN A 54 -4.65 -27.88 -9.20
C GLN A 54 -5.08 -26.55 -8.58
N THR A 55 -6.25 -26.57 -7.93
CA THR A 55 -6.73 -25.49 -7.07
C THR A 55 -6.80 -26.03 -5.66
N LYS A 56 -6.07 -25.42 -4.72
CA LYS A 56 -6.17 -25.74 -3.30
C LYS A 56 -6.98 -24.64 -2.60
N ILE A 57 -7.97 -25.05 -1.81
CA ILE A 57 -8.72 -24.14 -0.94
C ILE A 57 -7.95 -24.01 0.37
N GLY A 58 -7.74 -22.78 0.84
CA GLY A 58 -6.99 -22.47 2.06
C GLY A 58 -5.61 -21.85 1.80
N SER A 59 -4.80 -21.77 2.85
CA SER A 59 -3.46 -21.19 2.80
C SER A 59 -2.41 -22.22 2.37
N LEU A 60 -1.44 -21.77 1.57
CA LEU A 60 -0.24 -22.53 1.23
C LEU A 60 0.98 -21.81 1.82
N THR A 61 1.71 -22.46 2.72
CA THR A 61 2.96 -21.95 3.29
C THR A 61 4.13 -22.74 2.69
N LEU A 62 5.11 -22.03 2.13
CA LEU A 62 6.30 -22.62 1.51
C LEU A 62 7.55 -21.92 2.07
N GLY A 63 8.66 -22.65 2.22
CA GLY A 63 9.96 -22.05 2.55
C GLY A 63 10.55 -21.22 1.41
N GLY A 64 10.14 -21.50 0.17
CA GLY A 64 10.47 -20.75 -1.03
C GLY A 64 9.58 -21.18 -2.19
N LEU A 65 9.31 -20.27 -3.13
CA LEU A 65 8.48 -20.52 -4.31
C LEU A 65 9.28 -20.17 -5.57
N GLY A 66 9.61 -21.19 -6.36
CA GLY A 66 10.14 -21.00 -7.71
C GLY A 66 9.00 -21.03 -8.71
N ILE A 67 8.90 -20.00 -9.55
CA ILE A 67 7.85 -19.88 -10.57
C ILE A 67 8.54 -19.86 -11.93
N VAL A 68 8.20 -20.83 -12.78
CA VAL A 68 8.64 -20.86 -14.17
C VAL A 68 7.46 -20.43 -15.02
N GLY A 69 7.46 -19.16 -15.46
CA GLY A 69 6.36 -18.52 -16.17
C GLY A 69 5.74 -17.37 -15.39
N ASP A 70 4.48 -17.06 -15.67
CA ASP A 70 3.78 -15.93 -15.07
C ASP A 70 3.25 -16.24 -13.67
N PHE A 71 3.45 -15.30 -12.75
CA PHE A 71 2.82 -15.31 -11.44
C PHE A 71 1.61 -14.38 -11.41
N LYS A 72 0.42 -14.91 -11.11
CA LYS A 72 -0.81 -14.13 -11.05
C LYS A 72 -1.40 -14.14 -9.64
N PHE A 73 -1.47 -12.96 -9.03
CA PHE A 73 -2.24 -12.77 -7.79
C PHE A 73 -3.73 -12.64 -8.13
N LEU A 74 -4.52 -13.63 -7.75
CA LEU A 74 -5.97 -13.53 -7.78
C LEU A 74 -6.47 -12.95 -6.45
N PRO A 75 -7.37 -11.96 -6.46
CA PRO A 75 -7.89 -11.39 -5.22
C PRO A 75 -8.66 -12.46 -4.42
N VAL A 76 -8.47 -12.45 -3.09
CA VAL A 76 -9.00 -13.45 -2.15
C VAL A 76 -10.55 -13.45 -2.10
N SER A 77 -11.20 -12.36 -2.55
CA SER A 77 -12.65 -12.20 -2.51
C SER A 77 -13.18 -11.16 -3.50
N GLY A 78 -12.46 -10.88 -4.58
CA GLY A 78 -12.74 -9.75 -5.48
C GLY A 78 -13.02 -10.16 -6.92
N ALA A 79 -13.70 -9.28 -7.66
CA ALA A 79 -13.71 -9.33 -9.11
C ALA A 79 -12.25 -9.36 -9.63
N PRO A 80 -11.97 -10.07 -10.74
CA PRO A 80 -10.63 -10.06 -11.34
C PRO A 80 -10.17 -8.62 -11.61
N PRO A 81 -8.86 -8.33 -11.51
CA PRO A 81 -8.37 -6.99 -11.78
C PRO A 81 -8.77 -6.55 -13.18
N THR A 82 -9.27 -5.32 -13.32
CA THR A 82 -9.58 -4.71 -14.60
C THR A 82 -8.31 -4.21 -15.29
N SER A 83 -8.37 -4.00 -16.60
CA SER A 83 -7.23 -3.46 -17.36
C SER A 83 -6.75 -2.13 -16.76
N GLY A 84 -5.43 -1.99 -16.58
CA GLY A 84 -4.80 -0.80 -15.99
C GLY A 84 -4.63 -0.82 -14.47
N GLN A 85 -5.06 -1.90 -13.79
CA GLN A 85 -4.78 -2.09 -12.37
C GLN A 85 -3.39 -2.70 -12.13
N VAL A 86 -2.70 -2.23 -11.09
CA VAL A 86 -1.44 -2.80 -10.59
C VAL A 86 -1.59 -3.22 -9.14
N LEU A 87 -0.71 -4.13 -8.70
CA LEU A 87 -0.60 -4.49 -7.31
C LEU A 87 0.11 -3.35 -6.56
N MET A 88 -0.53 -2.84 -5.51
CA MET A 88 -0.02 -1.75 -4.69
C MET A 88 -0.20 -2.05 -3.21
N ALA A 89 0.55 -1.37 -2.35
CA ALA A 89 0.37 -1.46 -0.92
C ALA A 89 -1.06 -1.05 -0.54
N ASP A 90 -1.65 -1.77 0.42
CA ASP A 90 -2.94 -1.38 0.98
C ASP A 90 -2.74 -0.50 2.21
N ASP A 91 -2.65 0.81 1.98
CA ASP A 91 -2.47 1.80 3.04
C ASP A 91 -3.70 1.97 3.96
N SER A 92 -4.78 1.22 3.73
CA SER A 92 -5.94 1.21 4.65
C SER A 92 -5.66 0.48 5.97
N ASP A 93 -4.62 -0.36 6.00
CA ASP A 93 -4.19 -1.10 7.18
C ASP A 93 -2.66 -1.04 7.30
N LEU A 94 -2.16 0.00 7.97
CA LEU A 94 -0.72 0.22 8.17
C LEU A 94 -0.06 -0.84 9.08
N THR A 95 -0.84 -1.74 9.69
CA THR A 95 -0.33 -2.72 10.66
C THR A 95 0.00 -4.07 10.03
N HIS A 96 -0.54 -4.35 8.84
CA HIS A 96 -0.29 -5.58 8.11
C HIS A 96 0.18 -5.23 6.71
N GLY A 97 1.31 -5.78 6.26
CA GLY A 97 1.86 -5.58 4.91
C GLY A 97 0.97 -6.20 3.83
N LYS A 98 -0.23 -5.63 3.65
CA LYS A 98 -1.26 -6.06 2.72
C LYS A 98 -1.05 -5.36 1.38
N VAL A 99 -1.54 -6.02 0.34
CA VAL A 99 -1.53 -5.52 -1.03
C VAL A 99 -2.94 -5.55 -1.60
N LYS A 100 -3.25 -4.62 -2.49
CA LYS A 100 -4.51 -4.55 -3.23
C LYS A 100 -4.27 -4.29 -4.71
N TRP A 101 -5.22 -4.69 -5.54
CA TRP A 101 -5.28 -4.24 -6.93
C TRP A 101 -5.92 -2.86 -6.97
N GLY A 102 -5.21 -1.88 -7.54
CA GLY A 102 -5.74 -0.54 -7.74
C GLY A 102 -5.35 -0.02 -9.11
N THR A 103 -6.17 0.83 -9.70
CA THR A 103 -5.77 1.57 -10.90
C THR A 103 -4.64 2.50 -10.49
N ILE A 104 -3.55 2.53 -11.26
CA ILE A 104 -2.70 3.72 -11.24
C ILE A 104 -3.59 4.80 -11.89
N SER A 105 -4.42 5.48 -11.11
CA SER A 105 -4.85 6.81 -11.53
C SER A 105 -3.52 7.51 -11.72
N GLY A 106 -3.15 7.76 -12.99
CA GLY A 106 -1.91 8.45 -13.33
C GLY A 106 -1.88 9.63 -12.40
N GLY A 107 -1.04 9.53 -11.37
CA GLY A 107 -0.95 10.57 -10.38
C GLY A 107 -0.55 11.75 -11.22
N SER A 108 -1.46 12.69 -11.43
CA SER A 108 -1.01 14.07 -11.48
C SER A 108 0.04 14.13 -10.38
N MET A 109 1.23 14.63 -10.68
CA MET A 109 2.25 14.77 -9.65
C MET A 109 1.77 15.61 -8.44
N SER A 110 0.53 16.12 -8.49
CA SER A 110 -0.43 16.30 -7.37
C SER A 110 -0.44 15.23 -6.27
N GLY A 111 0.13 14.03 -6.45
CA GLY A 111 0.28 13.03 -5.39
C GLY A 111 1.59 13.13 -4.61
N PHE A 112 2.58 13.89 -5.10
CA PHE A 112 3.88 14.01 -4.43
C PHE A 112 3.87 15.05 -3.31
N LEU A 113 2.91 15.97 -3.34
CA LEU A 113 2.60 16.87 -2.23
C LEU A 113 1.08 16.84 -2.02
N PRO A 114 0.57 16.61 -0.80
CA PRO A 114 -0.87 16.68 -0.51
C PRO A 114 -1.45 18.05 -0.90
N THR A 115 -2.76 18.28 -0.77
CA THR A 115 -3.28 19.66 -0.89
C THR A 115 -2.65 20.53 0.19
N PRO A 116 -2.11 21.73 -0.14
CA PRO A 116 -1.56 22.62 0.88
C PRO A 116 -2.63 22.99 1.90
N THR A 117 -2.26 22.96 3.18
CA THR A 117 -3.13 23.41 4.27
C THR A 117 -3.35 24.93 4.21
N TYR A 118 -2.41 25.67 3.63
CA TYR A 118 -2.53 27.09 3.35
C TYR A 118 -1.99 27.42 1.96
N ASP A 119 -2.72 28.24 1.23
CA ASP A 119 -2.35 28.77 -0.08
C ASP A 119 -2.70 30.25 -0.14
N SER A 120 -1.70 31.11 -0.36
CA SER A 120 -1.93 32.55 -0.44
C SER A 120 -2.62 32.98 -1.75
N GLY A 121 -2.71 32.09 -2.75
CA GLY A 121 -2.85 32.50 -4.14
C GLY A 121 -1.66 33.37 -4.59
N TRP A 122 -1.78 33.97 -5.77
CA TRP A 122 -0.78 34.95 -6.24
C TRP A 122 -0.97 36.28 -5.50
N ILE A 123 0.07 36.73 -4.82
CA ILE A 123 0.10 38.00 -4.08
C ILE A 123 1.22 38.89 -4.58
N THR A 124 1.08 40.21 -4.43
CA THR A 124 2.12 41.19 -4.75
C THR A 124 2.83 41.63 -3.47
N VAL A 125 4.17 41.53 -3.43
CA VAL A 125 4.97 42.11 -2.34
C VAL A 125 5.17 43.61 -2.60
N PRO A 126 4.65 44.50 -1.72
CA PRO A 126 4.60 45.93 -1.98
C PRO A 126 5.98 46.59 -1.84
N ASN A 127 6.19 47.70 -2.56
CA ASN A 127 7.43 48.50 -2.49
C ASN A 127 7.49 49.44 -1.27
N THR A 128 6.51 49.38 -0.36
CA THR A 128 6.31 50.41 0.67
C THR A 128 6.92 50.05 2.03
N THR A 129 7.05 48.76 2.34
CA THR A 129 7.48 48.32 3.68
C THR A 129 8.88 47.73 3.59
N ASN A 130 9.84 48.34 4.28
CA ASN A 130 11.22 47.85 4.31
C ASN A 130 11.34 46.64 5.24
N TYR A 131 12.03 45.60 4.77
CA TYR A 131 12.49 44.52 5.61
C TYR A 131 13.69 44.98 6.43
N THR A 132 13.67 44.79 7.75
CA THR A 132 14.72 45.29 8.65
C THR A 132 15.98 44.44 8.68
N GLY A 133 15.93 43.21 8.17
CA GLY A 133 17.10 42.32 8.16
C GLY A 133 18.06 42.59 7.00
N TRP A 134 17.63 43.32 5.97
CA TRP A 134 18.43 43.55 4.75
C TRP A 134 18.16 44.95 4.18
N SER A 135 19.23 45.66 3.81
CA SER A 135 19.13 47.01 3.27
C SER A 135 18.26 47.06 2.01
N GLY A 136 17.26 47.94 1.98
CA GLY A 136 16.41 48.17 0.83
C GLY A 136 15.41 47.06 0.49
N ALA A 137 15.53 45.86 1.06
CA ALA A 137 14.58 44.76 0.84
C ALA A 137 13.17 45.14 1.29
N LYS A 138 12.16 44.49 0.72
CA LYS A 138 10.74 44.77 0.97
C LYS A 138 10.05 43.57 1.58
N GLU A 139 9.05 43.77 2.44
CA GLU A 139 8.31 42.67 3.07
C GLU A 139 6.79 42.81 2.98
N ILE A 140 6.11 41.66 3.05
CA ILE A 140 4.70 41.53 3.40
C ILE A 140 4.55 40.42 4.45
N THR A 141 3.63 40.60 5.40
CA THR A 141 3.27 39.56 6.36
C THR A 141 1.99 38.88 5.90
N LEU A 142 2.01 37.55 5.81
CA LEU A 142 0.85 36.73 5.50
C LEU A 142 0.37 36.02 6.76
N THR A 143 -0.93 36.02 6.96
CA THR A 143 -1.60 35.28 8.04
C THR A 143 -2.11 33.96 7.48
N HIS A 144 -1.65 32.84 8.03
CA HIS A 144 -2.02 31.48 7.61
C HIS A 144 -2.80 30.69 8.67
N ASN A 145 -2.81 31.13 9.93
CA ASN A 145 -3.60 30.54 11.03
C ASN A 145 -3.47 29.01 11.17
N LEU A 146 -2.27 28.46 10.91
CA LEU A 146 -2.08 27.00 10.93
C LEU A 146 -1.94 26.46 12.35
N GLY A 147 -1.71 27.31 13.35
CA GLY A 147 -1.51 26.90 14.75
C GLY A 147 -0.19 26.17 15.00
N THR A 148 0.70 26.10 14.01
CA THR A 148 2.00 25.44 14.13
C THR A 148 3.03 26.11 13.22
N SER A 149 4.28 26.16 13.69
CA SER A 149 5.43 26.54 12.87
C SER A 149 6.09 25.34 12.19
N ASP A 150 5.65 24.11 12.49
CA ASP A 150 6.16 22.90 11.83
C ASP A 150 5.41 22.65 10.52
N THR A 151 5.93 23.21 9.44
CA THR A 151 5.31 23.15 8.12
C THR A 151 6.38 23.10 7.04
N PHE A 152 6.12 22.34 5.99
CA PHE A 152 6.80 22.50 4.71
C PHE A 152 6.29 23.80 4.04
N VAL A 153 7.20 24.61 3.49
CA VAL A 153 6.88 25.90 2.83
C VAL A 153 7.42 25.86 1.41
N TYR A 154 6.56 26.14 0.45
CA TYR A 154 6.90 26.25 -0.97
C TYR A 154 6.59 27.66 -1.47
N LEU A 155 7.55 28.27 -2.16
CA LEU A 155 7.38 29.53 -2.84
C LEU A 155 7.33 29.28 -4.35
N GLU A 156 6.30 29.81 -4.99
CA GLU A 156 6.14 29.81 -6.44
C GLU A 156 6.22 31.24 -6.93
N MET A 157 7.01 31.48 -7.97
CA MET A 157 7.20 32.80 -8.55
C MET A 157 6.67 32.78 -9.98
N ASN A 158 6.01 33.86 -10.41
CA ASN A 158 5.59 34.01 -11.80
C ASN A 158 6.65 34.86 -12.51
N ASP A 159 7.60 34.19 -13.15
CA ASP A 159 8.58 34.84 -14.01
C ASP A 159 8.01 35.00 -15.42
N ARG A 160 8.31 36.12 -16.08
CA ARG A 160 7.90 36.42 -17.46
C ARG A 160 9.02 36.24 -18.48
N PHE A 161 10.23 35.86 -18.08
CA PHE A 161 11.32 35.67 -19.02
C PHE A 161 11.19 34.37 -19.82
N THR A 162 11.40 34.47 -21.14
CA THR A 162 11.41 33.33 -22.07
C THR A 162 12.77 32.63 -22.14
N ASP A 163 13.85 33.33 -21.76
CA ASP A 163 15.24 32.88 -21.97
C ASP A 163 15.93 32.34 -20.69
N GLY A 164 15.17 32.19 -19.60
CA GLY A 164 15.61 31.53 -18.38
C GLY A 164 14.38 31.04 -17.62
N GLY A 165 14.33 29.75 -17.26
CA GLY A 165 13.20 29.22 -16.49
C GLY A 165 12.97 29.98 -15.18
N ILE A 166 11.77 29.84 -14.60
CA ILE A 166 11.28 30.52 -13.39
C ILE A 166 12.44 30.85 -12.42
N GLY A 167 12.94 32.09 -12.49
CA GLY A 167 13.93 32.61 -11.55
C GLY A 167 15.24 31.82 -11.44
N ASN A 168 15.77 31.25 -12.54
CA ASN A 168 17.11 30.64 -12.52
C ASN A 168 18.25 31.68 -12.61
N PHE A 169 18.12 32.73 -11.81
CA PHE A 169 19.25 33.29 -11.07
C PHE A 169 18.80 33.34 -9.61
N TRP A 170 18.67 32.15 -8.99
CA TRP A 170 18.58 31.93 -7.54
C TRP A 170 17.17 32.05 -6.93
N GLY A 171 16.48 30.90 -6.82
CA GLY A 171 15.41 30.73 -5.83
C GLY A 171 15.99 30.83 -4.42
N GLY A 172 15.82 32.01 -3.80
CA GLY A 172 16.43 32.37 -2.52
C GLY A 172 17.23 33.67 -2.65
N ILE A 173 17.24 34.51 -1.61
CA ILE A 173 17.97 35.79 -1.66
C ILE A 173 19.47 35.52 -1.65
N GLU A 174 20.13 35.81 -2.77
CA GLU A 174 21.59 35.80 -2.90
C GLU A 174 22.15 37.10 -2.31
N ASP A 175 22.86 37.00 -1.19
CA ASP A 175 23.58 38.12 -0.58
C ASP A 175 25.01 38.18 -1.14
N THR A 176 25.19 38.81 -2.29
CA THR A 176 26.54 39.14 -2.81
C THR A 176 27.00 40.55 -2.47
N SER A 177 26.09 41.38 -1.95
CA SER A 177 26.32 42.71 -1.35
C SER A 177 24.96 43.33 -1.01
N ALA A 178 24.93 44.32 -0.11
CA ALA A 178 23.71 45.01 0.32
C ALA A 178 22.83 45.55 -0.82
N ASP A 179 23.38 45.69 -2.03
CA ASP A 179 22.75 46.30 -3.19
C ASP A 179 22.52 45.33 -4.36
N ASN A 180 22.57 44.01 -4.17
CA ASN A 180 22.29 43.05 -5.25
C ASN A 180 21.38 41.88 -4.86
N GLN A 181 20.44 42.11 -3.95
CA GLN A 181 19.53 41.07 -3.49
C GLN A 181 18.42 40.86 -4.52
N ARG A 182 18.35 39.65 -5.08
CA ARG A 182 17.34 39.24 -6.06
C ARG A 182 16.47 38.12 -5.52
N GLY A 183 15.27 37.96 -6.07
CA GLY A 183 14.33 36.92 -5.73
C GLY A 183 13.51 37.18 -4.47
N PHE A 184 12.90 36.09 -3.98
CA PHE A 184 12.08 36.07 -2.78
C PHE A 184 12.64 35.07 -1.78
N SER A 185 12.46 35.38 -0.50
CA SER A 185 12.67 34.46 0.60
C SER A 185 11.50 34.58 1.58
N TRP A 186 11.46 33.71 2.58
CA TRP A 186 10.57 33.85 3.72
C TRP A 186 11.36 33.99 5.01
N ALA A 187 10.79 34.70 5.98
CA ALA A 187 11.43 34.96 7.27
C ALA A 187 10.40 35.03 8.39
N LYS A 188 10.89 34.99 9.64
CA LYS A 188 10.10 35.26 10.86
C LYS A 188 8.77 34.49 10.91
N LYS A 189 8.79 33.20 10.51
CA LYS A 189 7.61 32.33 10.54
C LYS A 189 7.21 32.04 11.99
N THR A 190 5.93 32.23 12.30
CA THR A 190 5.32 31.89 13.59
C THR A 190 4.32 30.74 13.39
N SER A 191 3.53 30.43 14.41
CA SER A 191 2.43 29.47 14.29
C SER A 191 1.30 29.94 13.37
N ASN A 192 1.17 31.26 13.14
CA ASN A 192 0.03 31.84 12.43
C ASN A 192 0.42 32.81 11.32
N THR A 193 1.68 33.21 11.22
CA THR A 193 2.15 34.19 10.24
C THR A 193 3.48 33.79 9.61
N ILE A 194 3.71 34.27 8.39
CA ILE A 194 5.00 34.17 7.69
C ILE A 194 5.27 35.50 6.99
N LYS A 195 6.53 35.96 7.02
CA LYS A 195 6.92 37.12 6.21
C LYS A 195 7.51 36.65 4.89
N ILE A 196 7.06 37.26 3.80
CA ILE A 196 7.69 37.11 2.49
C ILE A 196 8.53 38.35 2.25
N VAL A 197 9.80 38.11 1.92
CA VAL A 197 10.81 39.14 1.71
C VAL A 197 11.21 39.13 0.25
N ARG A 198 11.17 40.29 -0.38
CA ARG A 198 11.63 40.53 -1.74
C ARG A 198 12.93 41.32 -1.69
N GLY A 199 13.94 40.86 -2.44
CA GLY A 199 15.22 41.56 -2.55
C GLY A 199 15.07 42.99 -3.10
N ASN A 200 16.00 43.88 -2.74
CA ASN A 200 15.98 45.28 -3.18
C ASN A 200 16.17 45.46 -4.69
N ASN A 201 16.81 44.49 -5.35
CA ASN A 201 17.05 44.44 -6.79
C ASN A 201 16.17 43.44 -7.53
N GLU A 202 15.06 43.03 -6.93
CA GLU A 202 14.06 42.22 -7.61
C GLU A 202 13.13 43.12 -8.43
N PHE A 203 13.41 43.20 -9.73
CA PHE A 203 12.68 43.99 -10.72
C PHE A 203 11.90 43.14 -11.72
N VAL A 204 12.09 41.82 -11.68
CA VAL A 204 11.55 40.86 -12.65
C VAL A 204 10.11 40.55 -12.33
N THR A 205 9.86 40.24 -11.06
CA THR A 205 8.50 39.97 -10.58
C THR A 205 8.30 40.50 -9.18
N SER A 206 7.11 41.04 -8.96
CA SER A 206 6.64 41.42 -7.62
C SER A 206 5.62 40.43 -7.09
N THR A 207 5.29 39.38 -7.85
CA THR A 207 4.26 38.40 -7.49
C THR A 207 4.83 37.05 -7.11
N VAL A 208 4.27 36.49 -6.03
CA VAL A 208 4.68 35.22 -5.44
C VAL A 208 3.44 34.51 -4.91
N ARG A 209 3.47 33.18 -4.88
CA ARG A 209 2.47 32.34 -4.23
C ARG A 209 3.15 31.49 -3.18
N VAL A 210 2.57 31.46 -1.99
CA VAL A 210 3.08 30.74 -0.83
C VAL A 210 2.14 29.60 -0.55
N ARG A 211 2.68 28.38 -0.56
CA ARG A 211 1.94 27.16 -0.21
C ARG A 211 2.60 26.50 0.99
N MET A 212 1.79 26.07 1.95
CA MET A 212 2.28 25.46 3.19
C MET A 212 1.51 24.19 3.52
N TRP A 213 2.23 23.20 4.05
CA TRP A 213 1.69 21.92 4.49
C TRP A 213 2.11 21.67 5.93
N LYS A 214 1.16 21.33 6.80
CA LYS A 214 1.48 20.85 8.15
C LYS A 214 2.26 19.53 8.02
N ILE A 215 3.34 19.41 8.78
CA ILE A 215 4.03 18.13 8.93
C ILE A 215 3.37 17.43 10.12
N GLY A 216 2.65 16.33 9.86
CA GLY A 216 2.08 15.47 10.89
C GLY A 216 3.04 14.34 11.17
N PHE A 217 3.58 14.28 12.38
CA PHE A 217 4.19 13.07 12.94
C PHE A 217 3.22 12.45 13.94
#